data_AF-A0A9P7J5E8-F1
#
_entry.id   AF-A0A9P7J5E8-F1
#
_cell.length_a   1.000
_cell.length_b   1.000
_cell.length_c   1.000
_cell.angle_alpha   90.00
_cell.angle_beta   90.00
_cell.angle_gamma   90.00
#
_symmetry.space_group_name_H-M   'P 1'
#
loop_
_entity.id
_entity.type
_entity.pdbx_description
1 polymer ?
#
loop_
_entity_poly.entity_id
_entity_poly.type
_entity_poly.pdbx_seq_one_letter_code
_entity_poly.pdbx_strand_id
1 'polypeptide(L)'
;MDTGPSLPLSLPLLPETKNWSAEIRAAYENVQHTYDHAVRVLRADGADPTRIAFHVDAISSNALPILEALIPDNDIANLDDNSESLPVKWLADVAAILGCAVSNLEQLGTTVNEQEEHNIDIQEYTGIARTGK
;
A
#
# COMPACT_ATOMS: atom_id res chain seq x y z
N MET A 1 -15.44 14.72 10.68
CA MET A 1 -14.36 14.50 9.71
C MET A 1 -13.56 13.34 10.26
N ASP A 2 -13.90 12.14 9.82
CA ASP A 2 -13.25 10.92 10.25
C ASP A 2 -11.86 10.92 9.63
N THR A 3 -10.84 11.25 10.42
CA THR A 3 -9.45 11.13 9.97
C THR A 3 -9.17 9.64 9.92
N GLY A 4 -9.30 9.05 8.72
CA GLY A 4 -8.87 7.68 8.47
C GLY A 4 -7.47 7.43 9.02
N PRO A 5 -7.11 6.16 9.30
CA PRO A 5 -5.87 5.81 9.99
C PRO A 5 -4.69 6.51 9.32
N SER A 6 -4.03 7.37 10.09
CA SER A 6 -2.87 8.13 9.63
C SER A 6 -1.73 7.15 9.35
N LEU A 7 -1.43 6.95 8.07
CA LEU A 7 -0.33 6.09 7.66
C LEU A 7 1.00 6.67 8.12
N PRO A 8 1.92 5.83 8.64
CA PRO A 8 3.26 6.29 8.97
C PRO A 8 3.99 6.81 7.73
N LEU A 9 5.05 7.58 7.96
CA LEU A 9 5.89 8.11 6.87
C LEU A 9 6.78 7.05 6.23
N SER A 10 7.06 5.98 6.96
CA SER A 10 7.97 4.91 6.59
C SER A 10 7.61 3.64 7.34
N LEU A 11 8.00 2.49 6.80
CA LEU A 11 7.91 1.22 7.51
C LEU A 11 8.86 1.17 8.72
N PRO A 12 8.60 0.29 9.70
CA PRO A 12 9.54 -0.01 10.77
C PRO A 12 10.87 -0.51 10.19
N LEU A 13 11.99 0.01 10.70
CA LEU A 13 13.32 -0.48 10.31
C LEU A 13 13.48 -1.96 10.67
N LEU A 14 14.32 -2.65 9.91
CA LEU A 14 14.74 -4.02 10.27
C LEU A 14 15.31 -4.05 11.69
N PRO A 15 14.96 -5.04 12.52
CA PRO A 15 15.48 -5.11 13.88
C PRO A 15 17.00 -5.25 13.91
N GLU A 16 17.70 -4.36 14.62
CA GLU A 16 19.18 -4.35 14.70
C GLU A 16 19.77 -5.55 15.47
N THR A 17 18.92 -6.42 16.01
CA THR A 17 19.30 -7.55 16.86
C THR A 17 20.12 -8.62 16.13
N LYS A 18 20.15 -8.60 14.79
CA LYS A 18 20.89 -9.56 13.96
C LYS A 18 21.48 -8.88 12.72
N ASN A 19 22.60 -9.41 12.24
CA ASN A 19 23.09 -9.11 10.89
C ASN A 19 22.26 -9.93 9.90
N TRP A 20 21.21 -9.32 9.35
CA TRP A 20 20.35 -9.98 8.37
C TRP A 20 21.09 -10.33 7.09
N SER A 21 20.78 -11.50 6.52
CA SER A 21 21.20 -11.89 5.18
C SER A 21 20.87 -10.83 4.11
N ALA A 22 21.56 -10.90 2.97
CA ALA A 22 21.34 -9.98 1.86
C ALA A 22 19.93 -10.13 1.29
N GLU A 23 19.38 -11.35 1.34
CA GLU A 23 18.05 -11.72 0.91
C GLU A 23 16.98 -11.02 1.75
N ILE A 24 17.09 -11.06 3.09
CA ILE A 24 16.14 -10.38 3.99
C ILE A 24 16.22 -8.86 3.80
N ARG A 25 17.42 -8.31 3.63
CA ARG A 25 17.60 -6.88 3.35
C ARG A 25 16.98 -6.47 2.03
N ALA A 26 17.22 -7.22 0.96
CA ALA A 26 16.63 -6.96 -0.35
C ALA A 26 15.09 -7.08 -0.33
N ALA A 27 14.56 -8.07 0.39
CA ALA A 27 13.12 -8.24 0.60
C ALA A 27 12.52 -7.02 1.32
N TYR A 28 13.13 -6.58 2.41
CA TYR A 28 12.72 -5.38 3.13
C TYR A 28 12.77 -4.13 2.25
N GLU A 29 13.84 -3.92 1.50
CA GLU A 29 13.98 -2.77 0.59
C GLU A 29 12.88 -2.76 -0.48
N ASN A 30 12.52 -3.91 -1.04
CA ASN A 30 11.43 -4.02 -2.01
C ASN A 30 10.07 -3.67 -1.40
N VAL A 31 9.79 -4.17 -0.18
CA VAL A 31 8.55 -3.86 0.54
C VAL A 31 8.50 -2.38 0.89
N GLN A 32 9.59 -1.82 1.40
CA GLN A 32 9.71 -0.39 1.73
C GLN A 32 9.52 0.48 0.49
N HIS A 33 10.17 0.16 -0.62
CA HIS A 33 10.04 0.93 -1.86
C HIS A 33 8.60 0.93 -2.37
N THR A 34 7.95 -0.23 -2.35
CA THR A 34 6.53 -0.37 -2.73
C THR A 34 5.63 0.51 -1.85
N TYR A 35 5.85 0.47 -0.53
CA TYR A 35 5.12 1.30 0.42
C TYR A 35 5.35 2.80 0.20
N ASP A 36 6.60 3.24 0.01
CA ASP A 36 6.94 4.64 -0.19
C ASP A 36 6.26 5.22 -1.44
N HIS A 37 6.15 4.43 -2.52
CA HIS A 37 5.41 4.84 -3.71
C HIS A 37 3.91 4.96 -3.45
N ALA A 38 3.32 4.01 -2.73
CA ALA A 38 1.91 4.07 -2.34
C ALA A 38 1.60 5.31 -1.49
N VAL A 39 2.43 5.61 -0.49
CA VAL A 39 2.29 6.82 0.35
C VAL A 39 2.43 8.10 -0.47
N ARG A 40 3.34 8.14 -1.44
CA ARG A 40 3.45 9.29 -2.35
C ARG A 40 2.19 9.49 -3.17
N VAL A 41 1.54 8.43 -3.63
CA VAL A 41 0.28 8.53 -4.38
C VAL A 41 -0.86 9.01 -3.50
N LEU A 42 -0.97 8.50 -2.28
CA LEU A 42 -1.97 8.96 -1.30
C LEU A 42 -1.86 10.44 -0.96
N ARG A 43 -0.66 11.01 -1.07
CA ARG A 43 -0.38 12.42 -0.74
C ARG A 43 -0.24 13.32 -1.95
N ALA A 44 -0.26 12.75 -3.16
CA ALA A 44 -0.22 13.51 -4.38
C ALA A 44 -1.59 14.18 -4.61
N ASP A 45 -1.57 15.46 -4.94
CA ASP A 45 -2.78 16.16 -5.35
C ASP A 45 -3.15 15.71 -6.77
N GLY A 46 -4.40 15.27 -6.98
CA GLY A 46 -4.91 14.80 -8.27
C GLY A 46 -4.44 13.41 -8.73
N ALA A 47 -4.43 12.41 -7.83
CA ALA A 47 -4.19 11.02 -8.23
C ALA A 47 -5.34 10.48 -9.09
N ASP A 48 -5.03 9.93 -10.28
CA ASP A 48 -6.03 9.30 -11.14
C ASP A 48 -6.37 7.87 -10.67
N PRO A 49 -7.59 7.37 -10.94
CA PRO A 49 -8.03 6.04 -10.48
C PRO A 49 -7.16 4.88 -10.99
N THR A 50 -6.59 5.02 -12.19
CA THR A 50 -5.74 3.97 -12.79
C THR A 50 -4.42 3.84 -12.02
N ARG A 51 -3.80 4.97 -11.68
CA ARG A 51 -2.60 5.01 -10.85
C ARG A 51 -2.87 4.49 -9.44
N ILE A 52 -4.01 4.82 -8.85
CA ILE A 52 -4.41 4.29 -7.55
C ILE A 52 -4.53 2.76 -7.60
N ALA A 53 -5.26 2.22 -8.59
CA ALA A 53 -5.42 0.78 -8.78
C ALA A 53 -4.09 0.06 -9.01
N PHE A 54 -3.17 0.66 -9.79
CA PHE A 54 -1.82 0.13 -9.99
C PHE A 54 -1.06 -0.02 -8.66
N HIS A 55 -1.16 0.95 -7.75
CA HIS A 55 -0.45 0.87 -6.47
C HIS A 55 -1.12 -0.08 -5.47
N VAL A 56 -2.45 -0.26 -5.53
CA VAL A 56 -3.14 -1.32 -4.79
C VAL A 56 -2.65 -2.70 -5.24
N ASP A 57 -2.57 -2.92 -6.56
CA ASP A 57 -2.05 -4.16 -7.12
C ASP A 57 -0.58 -4.37 -6.79
N ALA A 58 0.25 -3.32 -6.85
CA ALA A 58 1.67 -3.42 -6.50
C ALA A 58 1.89 -3.88 -5.05
N ILE A 59 1.08 -3.39 -4.09
CA ILE A 59 1.17 -3.88 -2.71
C ILE A 59 0.71 -5.34 -2.62
N SER A 60 -0.43 -5.66 -3.23
CA SER A 60 -1.04 -6.99 -3.13
C SER A 60 -0.25 -8.09 -3.83
N SER A 61 0.35 -7.77 -4.97
CA SER A 61 1.03 -8.74 -5.85
C SER A 61 2.54 -8.80 -5.64
N ASN A 62 3.16 -7.78 -5.02
CA ASN A 62 4.60 -7.78 -4.75
C ASN A 62 4.93 -7.72 -3.25
N ALA A 63 4.42 -6.74 -2.52
CA ALA A 63 4.85 -6.50 -1.14
C ALA A 63 4.33 -7.58 -0.16
N LEU A 64 3.05 -7.97 -0.27
CA LEU A 64 2.47 -9.00 0.59
C LEU A 64 3.12 -10.38 0.39
N PRO A 65 3.31 -10.89 -0.85
CA PRO A 65 3.96 -12.19 -1.05
C PRO A 65 5.40 -12.22 -0.54
N ILE A 66 6.15 -11.12 -0.69
CA ILE A 66 7.50 -11.00 -0.13
C ILE A 66 7.45 -11.08 1.39
N LEU A 67 6.50 -10.39 2.03
CA LEU A 67 6.34 -10.43 3.48
C LEU A 67 5.91 -11.82 3.98
N GLU A 68 5.03 -12.51 3.25
CA GLU A 68 4.61 -13.88 3.53
C GLU A 68 5.78 -14.87 3.43
N ALA A 69 6.65 -14.72 2.43
CA ALA A 69 7.85 -15.54 2.28
C ALA A 69 8.88 -15.33 3.41
N LEU A 70 8.79 -14.23 4.17
CA LEU A 70 9.61 -13.97 5.35
C LEU A 70 9.01 -14.55 6.64
N ILE A 71 7.77 -15.05 6.60
CA ILE A 71 7.15 -15.72 7.74
C ILE A 71 7.80 -17.11 7.88
N PRO A 72 8.34 -17.46 9.05
CA PRO A 72 8.93 -18.77 9.25
C PRO A 72 7.87 -19.87 9.05
N ASP A 73 8.15 -20.85 8.21
CA ASP A 73 7.33 -22.05 8.09
C ASP A 73 7.27 -22.75 9.46
N ASN A 74 6.08 -22.81 10.05
CA ASN A 74 5.83 -23.45 11.34
C ASN A 74 6.09 -24.99 11.33
N ASP A 75 6.45 -25.57 10.18
CA ASP A 75 6.60 -27.02 9.98
C ASP A 75 8.04 -27.55 10.18
N ILE A 76 8.96 -26.70 10.63
CA ILE A 76 10.35 -27.12 10.82
C ILE A 76 10.56 -27.55 12.27
N ALA A 77 10.18 -28.80 12.57
CA ALA A 77 10.53 -29.53 13.80
C ALA A 77 12.05 -29.72 14.02
N ASN A 78 12.90 -29.03 13.26
CA ASN A 78 14.36 -29.05 13.28
C ASN A 78 14.94 -27.66 12.97
N LEU A 79 14.43 -26.60 13.63
CA LEU A 79 15.07 -25.29 13.57
C LEU A 79 16.41 -25.39 14.30
N ASP A 80 17.48 -25.49 13.52
CA ASP A 80 18.82 -25.12 13.97
C ASP A 80 18.75 -23.68 14.52
N ASP A 81 19.48 -23.40 15.60
CA ASP A 81 19.50 -22.10 16.31
C ASP A 81 19.93 -20.92 15.38
N ASN A 82 20.37 -21.25 14.16
CA ASN A 82 20.80 -20.35 13.10
C ASN A 82 19.69 -19.90 12.14
N SER A 83 18.42 -20.29 12.34
CA SER A 83 17.34 -19.81 11.46
C SER A 83 17.15 -18.29 11.61
N GLU A 84 17.45 -17.54 10.55
CA GLU A 84 17.24 -16.09 10.46
C GLU A 84 15.75 -15.77 10.29
N SER A 85 14.96 -15.92 11.36
CA SER A 85 13.57 -15.49 11.37
C SER A 85 13.43 -14.06 11.90
N LEU A 86 12.60 -13.26 11.20
CA LEU A 86 12.21 -11.95 11.67
C LEU A 86 11.26 -12.07 12.87
N PRO A 87 11.28 -11.14 13.84
CA PRO A 87 10.34 -11.15 14.95
C PRO A 87 8.90 -11.11 14.43
N VAL A 88 8.08 -12.05 14.89
CA VAL A 88 6.65 -12.14 14.49
C VAL A 88 5.91 -10.81 14.71
N LYS A 89 6.22 -10.11 15.80
CA LYS A 89 5.66 -8.78 16.06
C LYS A 89 6.00 -7.77 14.97
N TRP A 90 7.25 -7.77 14.50
CA TRP A 90 7.69 -6.86 13.44
C TRP A 90 6.97 -7.17 12.12
N LEU A 91 6.86 -8.45 11.76
CA LEU A 91 6.12 -8.89 10.56
C LEU A 91 4.65 -8.48 10.62
N ALA A 92 4.00 -8.66 11.78
CA ALA A 92 2.62 -8.26 12.00
C ALA A 92 2.42 -6.74 11.92
N ASP A 93 3.33 -5.96 12.50
CA ASP A 93 3.28 -4.49 12.45
C ASP A 93 3.44 -3.98 11.00
N VAL A 94 4.35 -4.58 10.20
CA VAL A 94 4.52 -4.26 8.77
C VAL A 94 3.28 -4.64 7.96
N ALA A 95 2.72 -5.84 8.18
CA ALA A 95 1.52 -6.30 7.48
C ALA A 95 0.33 -5.38 7.75
N ALA A 96 0.14 -4.95 9.00
CA ALA A 96 -0.91 -4.01 9.37
C ALA A 96 -0.76 -2.67 8.63
N ILE A 97 0.46 -2.14 8.53
CA ILE A 97 0.73 -0.89 7.81
C ILE A 97 0.43 -1.03 6.31
N LEU A 98 0.84 -2.14 5.68
CA LEU A 98 0.52 -2.41 4.28
C LEU A 98 -0.98 -2.55 4.04
N GLY A 99 -1.69 -3.24 4.94
CA GLY A 99 -3.15 -3.35 4.89
C GLY A 99 -3.84 -1.99 4.99
N CYS A 100 -3.42 -1.12 5.91
CA CYS A 100 -3.91 0.26 5.99
C CYS A 100 -3.61 1.06 4.71
N ALA A 101 -2.46 0.84 4.07
CA ALA A 101 -2.11 1.53 2.84
C ALA A 101 -3.03 1.15 1.69
N VAL A 102 -3.34 -0.15 1.55
CA VAL A 102 -4.31 -0.65 0.57
C VAL A 102 -5.68 -0.04 0.82
N SER A 103 -6.19 -0.13 2.05
CA SER A 103 -7.53 0.41 2.38
C SER A 103 -7.64 1.92 2.10
N ASN A 104 -6.60 2.69 2.41
CA ASN A 104 -6.60 4.13 2.13
C ASN A 104 -6.54 4.42 0.62
N LEU A 105 -5.79 3.62 -0.16
CA LEU A 105 -5.74 3.76 -1.61
C LEU A 105 -7.09 3.42 -2.24
N GLU A 106 -7.73 2.34 -1.80
CA GLU A 106 -9.07 1.95 -2.28
C GLU A 106 -10.11 3.04 -1.99
N GLN A 107 -10.11 3.61 -0.79
CA GLN A 107 -10.99 4.73 -0.43
C GLN A 107 -10.73 5.97 -1.30
N LEU A 108 -9.46 6.29 -1.56
CA LEU A 108 -9.11 7.38 -2.47
C LEU A 108 -9.61 7.10 -3.89
N GLY A 109 -9.45 5.86 -4.37
CA GLY A 109 -9.94 5.45 -5.69
C GLY A 109 -11.45 5.60 -5.84
N THR A 110 -12.22 5.19 -4.82
CA THR A 110 -13.68 5.40 -4.78
C THR A 110 -14.01 6.89 -4.81
N THR A 111 -13.34 7.70 -3.99
CA THR A 111 -13.59 9.15 -3.91
C THR A 111 -13.31 9.85 -5.25
N VAL A 112 -12.21 9.50 -5.93
CA VAL A 112 -11.86 10.10 -7.21
C VAL A 112 -12.84 9.68 -8.30
N ASN A 113 -13.25 8.41 -8.35
CA ASN A 113 -14.27 7.94 -9.29
C ASN A 113 -15.61 8.67 -9.09
N GLU A 114 -16.08 8.81 -7.86
CA GLU A 114 -17.32 9.56 -7.55
C GLU A 114 -17.22 11.04 -7.95
N GLN A 115 -16.04 11.65 -7.81
CA GLN A 115 -15.81 13.03 -8.27
C GLN A 115 -15.83 13.14 -9.81
N GLU A 116 -15.28 12.16 -10.53
CA GLU A 116 -15.35 12.13 -12.00
C GLU A 116 -16.80 11.97 -12.48
N GLU A 117 -17.58 11.08 -11.88
CA GLU A 117 -19.00 10.88 -12.21
C GLU A 117 -19.82 12.15 -11.98
N HIS A 118 -19.63 12.83 -10.84
CA HIS A 118 -20.31 14.09 -10.57
C HIS A 118 -19.87 15.24 -11.51
N ASN A 119 -18.62 15.24 -11.98
CA ASN A 119 -18.14 16.26 -12.91
C ASN A 119 -18.69 16.06 -14.33
N ILE A 120 -18.91 14.80 -14.75
CA ILE A 120 -19.52 14.47 -16.05
C ILE A 120 -21.00 14.91 -16.07
N ASP A 121 -21.74 14.68 -14.99
CA ASP A 121 -23.17 15.04 -14.92
C ASP A 121 -23.39 16.56 -15.06
N ILE A 122 -22.52 17.40 -14.48
CA ILE A 122 -22.64 18.86 -14.57
C ILE A 122 -22.34 19.38 -15.98
N GLN A 123 -21.43 18.74 -16.73
CA GLN A 123 -21.14 19.15 -18.11
C GLN A 123 -22.29 18.83 -19.07
N GLU A 124 -23.02 17.74 -18.86
CA GLU A 124 -24.15 17.36 -19.72
C GLU A 124 -25.34 18.34 -19.63
N TYR A 125 -25.52 19.03 -18.49
CA TYR A 125 -26.59 20.01 -18.30
C TYR A 125 -26.29 21.43 -18.82
N THR A 126 -25.04 21.74 -19.19
CA THR A 126 -24.68 23.10 -19.66
C THR A 126 -24.69 23.27 -21.18
N GLY A 127 -24.94 22.21 -21.95
CA GLY A 127 -24.84 22.19 -23.41
C GLY A 127 -26.07 22.61 -24.23
N ILE A 128 -27.21 23.00 -23.62
CA ILE A 128 -28.45 23.27 -24.38
C ILE A 128 -29.13 24.61 -24.04
N ALA A 129 -28.36 25.69 -23.91
CA ALA A 129 -28.93 27.04 -23.99
C ALA A 129 -29.07 27.45 -25.47
N ARG A 130 -30.24 27.12 -26.02
CA ARG A 130 -30.84 27.63 -27.26
C ARG A 130 -30.36 29.04 -27.66
N THR A 131 -29.85 29.20 -28.88
CA THR A 131 -30.00 30.45 -29.63
C THR A 131 -30.78 30.11 -30.91
N GLY A 132 -32.10 30.15 -30.78
CA GLY A 132 -32.98 30.33 -31.92
C GLY A 132 -33.35 31.81 -31.98
N LYS A 133 -32.81 32.54 -32.96
CA LYS A 133 -33.53 33.60 -33.66
C LYS A 133 -32.86 33.92 -34.98
#